data_AF-A0A3S0S4J5-F1
#
_entry.id   AF-A0A3S0S4J5-F1
#
_cell.length_a   1.000
_cell.length_b   1.000
_cell.length_c   1.000
_cell.angle_alpha   90.00
_cell.angle_beta   90.00
_cell.angle_gamma   90.00
#
_symmetry.space_group_name_H-M   'P 1'
#
loop_
_entity.id
_entity.type
_entity.pdbx_description
1 polymer ?
#
loop_
_entity_poly.entity_id
_entity_poly.type
_entity_poly.pdbx_seq_one_letter_code
_entity_poly.pdbx_strand_id
1 'polypeptide(L)'
;MSTHTATNISGVDAIAAERARQQTDEGYTREYDAHLRPQVLIDAALAYTVQAQDQLSAADGQGVGADSPESYWPWELDSFRPNDDELRSLAKAGALLAAAYDCAVARRVQMGEA
;
A
#
# COMPACT_ATOMS: atom_id res chain seq x y z
N MET A 1 -21.27 12.21 19.41
CA MET A 1 -20.80 10.82 19.32
C MET A 1 -21.10 10.33 17.92
N SER A 2 -20.14 10.49 17.00
CA SER A 2 -20.33 10.10 15.61
C SER A 2 -19.99 8.63 15.47
N THR A 3 -21.02 7.82 15.22
CA THR A 3 -20.93 6.39 14.95
C THR A 3 -20.22 6.18 13.61
N HIS A 4 -18.96 5.77 13.64
CA HIS A 4 -18.34 5.15 12.47
C HIS A 4 -18.93 3.75 12.34
N THR A 5 -19.84 3.57 11.39
CA THR A 5 -20.21 2.24 10.91
C THR A 5 -18.96 1.67 10.27
N ALA A 6 -18.25 0.79 10.99
CA ALA A 6 -17.23 -0.04 10.38
C ALA A 6 -17.95 -0.92 9.35
N THR A 7 -17.87 -0.55 8.08
CA THR A 7 -18.33 -1.40 6.98
C THR A 7 -17.54 -2.70 7.11
N ASN A 8 -18.26 -3.81 7.33
CA ASN A 8 -17.70 -5.15 7.46
C ASN A 8 -17.27 -5.65 6.07
N ILE A 9 -16.30 -4.98 5.47
CA ILE A 9 -15.67 -5.34 4.21
C ILE A 9 -14.53 -6.33 4.50
N SER A 10 -14.39 -7.37 3.68
CA SER A 10 -13.27 -8.31 3.84
C SER A 10 -11.95 -7.61 3.50
N GLY A 11 -10.83 -8.10 4.03
CA GLY A 11 -9.52 -7.53 3.70
C GLY A 11 -9.21 -7.58 2.21
N VAL A 12 -9.63 -8.64 1.51
CA VAL A 12 -9.47 -8.77 0.06
C VAL A 12 -10.26 -7.69 -0.68
N ASP A 13 -11.52 -7.46 -0.28
CA ASP A 13 -12.37 -6.45 -0.91
C ASP A 13 -11.85 -5.04 -0.63
N ALA A 14 -11.31 -4.78 0.57
CA ALA A 14 -10.71 -3.49 0.91
C ALA A 14 -9.47 -3.19 0.05
N ILE A 15 -8.60 -4.18 -0.14
CA ILE A 15 -7.42 -4.08 -1.01
C ILE A 15 -7.85 -3.84 -2.47
N ALA A 16 -8.85 -4.58 -2.96
CA ALA A 16 -9.34 -4.41 -4.32
C ALA A 16 -9.96 -3.02 -4.54
N ALA A 17 -10.75 -2.53 -3.58
CA ALA A 17 -11.34 -1.19 -3.62
C ALA A 17 -10.27 -0.09 -3.60
N GLU A 18 -9.24 -0.22 -2.76
CA GLU A 18 -8.14 0.74 -2.72
C GLU A 18 -7.31 0.71 -4.00
N ARG A 19 -7.05 -0.47 -4.58
CA ARG A 19 -6.37 -0.57 -5.89
C ARG A 19 -7.17 0.12 -6.99
N ALA A 20 -8.50 -0.06 -7.00
CA ALA A 20 -9.37 0.63 -7.95
C ALA A 20 -9.29 2.15 -7.74
N ARG A 21 -9.37 2.63 -6.50
CA ARG A 21 -9.26 4.06 -6.16
C ARG A 21 -7.93 4.67 -6.61
N GLN A 22 -6.80 4.00 -6.38
CA GLN A 22 -5.48 4.44 -6.86
C GLN A 22 -5.43 4.58 -8.38
N GLN A 23 -6.08 3.68 -9.12
CA GLN A 23 -6.15 3.74 -10.58
C GLN A 23 -7.05 4.88 -11.07
N THR A 24 -8.23 5.05 -10.47
CA THR A 24 -9.23 6.02 -10.93
C THR A 24 -8.98 7.44 -10.46
N ASP A 25 -8.57 7.60 -9.21
CA ASP A 25 -8.52 8.91 -8.55
C ASP A 25 -7.11 9.51 -8.59
N GLU A 26 -6.08 8.66 -8.55
CA GLU A 26 -4.67 9.09 -8.53
C GLU A 26 -3.94 8.86 -9.86
N GLY A 27 -4.57 8.15 -10.80
CA GLY A 27 -4.01 7.89 -12.13
C GLY A 27 -2.87 6.87 -12.14
N TYR A 28 -2.68 6.08 -11.06
CA TYR A 28 -1.69 5.00 -11.02
C TYR A 28 -2.20 3.77 -11.77
N THR A 29 -2.35 3.91 -13.09
CA THR A 29 -2.84 2.85 -13.96
C THR A 29 -1.83 1.69 -14.04
N ARG A 30 -2.27 0.52 -14.53
CA ARG A 30 -1.35 -0.61 -14.75
C ARG A 30 -0.22 -0.24 -15.72
N GLU A 31 -0.52 0.57 -16.72
CA GLU A 31 0.47 1.08 -17.67
C GLU A 31 1.48 1.96 -16.96
N TYR A 32 1.04 2.87 -16.09
CA TYR A 32 1.95 3.69 -15.28
C TYR A 32 2.86 2.81 -14.42
N ASP A 33 2.28 1.87 -13.67
CA ASP A 33 3.03 0.98 -12.77
C ASP A 33 4.02 0.09 -13.51
N ALA A 34 3.71 -0.34 -14.74
CA ALA A 34 4.60 -1.17 -15.56
C ALA A 34 5.90 -0.44 -15.95
N HIS A 35 5.92 0.89 -15.94
CA HIS A 35 7.15 1.69 -16.14
C HIS A 35 8.02 1.74 -14.89
N LEU A 36 7.48 1.44 -13.70
CA LEU A 36 8.23 1.38 -12.46
C LEU A 36 8.99 0.06 -12.34
N ARG A 37 9.87 -0.02 -11.33
CA ARG A 37 10.40 -1.31 -10.87
C ARG A 37 9.45 -1.89 -9.82
N PRO A 38 9.15 -3.20 -9.83
CA PRO A 38 8.33 -3.82 -8.79
C PRO A 38 8.83 -3.53 -7.37
N GLN A 39 10.15 -3.42 -7.19
CA GLN A 39 10.77 -3.07 -5.91
C GLN A 39 10.32 -1.70 -5.40
N VAL A 40 10.13 -0.70 -6.26
CA VAL A 40 9.65 0.63 -5.86
C VAL A 40 8.22 0.54 -5.28
N LEU A 41 7.37 -0.28 -5.90
CA LEU A 41 6.01 -0.52 -5.40
C LEU A 41 6.02 -1.33 -4.09
N ILE A 42 6.98 -2.25 -3.93
CA ILE A 42 7.20 -2.99 -2.67
C ILE A 42 7.67 -2.05 -1.57
N ASP A 43 8.61 -1.15 -1.83
CA ASP A 43 9.10 -0.16 -0.84
C ASP A 43 7.94 0.73 -0.36
N ALA A 44 7.12 1.23 -1.29
CA ALA A 44 5.91 1.97 -0.96
C ALA A 44 4.91 1.14 -0.12
N ALA A 45 4.76 -0.16 -0.41
CA ALA A 45 3.92 -1.05 0.38
C ALA A 45 4.48 -1.27 1.79
N LEU A 46 5.81 -1.36 1.94
CA LEU A 46 6.47 -1.46 3.24
C LEU A 46 6.19 -0.25 4.11
N ALA A 47 6.22 0.96 3.55
CA ALA A 47 5.90 2.18 4.29
C ALA A 47 4.52 2.09 4.97
N TYR A 48 3.47 1.74 4.22
CA TYR A 48 2.14 1.58 4.79
C TYR A 48 1.99 0.33 5.67
N THR A 49 2.76 -0.73 5.44
CA THR A 49 2.78 -1.92 6.30
C THR A 49 3.34 -1.60 7.68
N VAL A 50 4.47 -0.89 7.73
CA VAL A 50 5.11 -0.46 9.00
C VAL A 50 4.20 0.51 9.74
N GLN A 51 3.59 1.47 9.03
CA GLN A 51 2.62 2.38 9.63
C GLN A 51 1.45 1.63 10.31
N ALA A 52 0.86 0.65 9.62
CA ALA A 52 -0.21 -0.16 10.21
C ALA A 52 0.29 -0.98 11.40
N GLN A 53 1.46 -1.60 11.28
CA GLN A 53 2.07 -2.40 12.33
C GLN A 53 2.32 -1.58 13.60
N ASP A 54 2.87 -0.38 13.47
CA ASP A 54 3.16 0.51 14.60
C ASP A 54 1.87 0.92 15.32
N GLN A 55 0.81 1.24 14.57
CA GLN A 55 -0.49 1.61 15.13
C GLN A 55 -1.15 0.43 15.87
N LEU A 56 -1.14 -0.77 15.28
CA LEU A 56 -1.66 -1.99 15.92
C LEU A 56 -0.85 -2.37 17.16
N SER A 57 0.48 -2.30 17.08
CA SER A 57 1.39 -2.57 18.21
C SER A 57 1.13 -1.61 19.37
N ALA A 58 0.98 -0.31 19.08
CA ALA A 58 0.67 0.69 20.08
C ALA A 58 -0.71 0.45 20.74
N ALA A 59 -1.72 0.04 19.95
CA ALA A 59 -3.04 -0.30 20.48
C ALA A 59 -3.00 -1.51 21.44
N ASP A 60 -2.10 -2.47 21.18
CA ASP A 60 -1.84 -3.64 22.04
C ASP A 60 -0.86 -3.35 23.20
N GLY A 61 -0.47 -2.09 23.40
CA GLY A 61 0.47 -1.68 24.45
C GLY A 61 1.91 -2.17 24.23
N GLN A 62 2.25 -2.54 23.00
CA GLN A 62 3.60 -2.93 22.59
C GLN A 62 4.40 -1.72 22.12
N GLY A 63 5.73 -1.87 22.04
CA GLY A 63 6.60 -0.87 21.42
C GLY A 63 6.46 -0.86 19.90
N VAL A 64 6.72 0.29 19.29
CA VAL A 64 6.83 0.45 17.83
C VAL A 64 8.23 0.08 17.34
N GLY A 65 8.36 -0.18 16.04
CA GLY A 65 9.65 -0.51 15.41
C GLY A 65 10.68 0.62 15.52
N ALA A 66 11.95 0.31 15.23
CA ALA A 66 13.03 1.30 15.17
C ALA A 66 13.03 2.08 13.84
N ASP A 67 12.57 1.46 12.76
CA ASP A 67 12.50 2.06 11.43
C ASP A 67 11.17 2.79 11.27
N SER A 68 11.23 4.05 10.79
CA SER A 68 10.02 4.84 10.59
C SER A 68 9.36 4.48 9.25
N PRO A 69 8.01 4.50 9.14
CA PRO A 69 7.30 4.24 7.90
C PRO A 69 7.82 5.05 6.69
N GLU A 70 8.20 6.31 6.91
CA GLU A 70 8.68 7.22 5.87
C GLU A 70 10.01 6.79 5.27
N SER A 71 10.81 6.01 6.01
CA SER A 71 12.12 5.52 5.55
C SER A 71 12.01 4.54 4.38
N TYR A 72 10.82 3.94 4.18
CA TYR A 72 10.53 3.06 3.05
C TYR A 72 9.84 3.77 1.89
N TRP A 73 9.39 5.02 2.06
CA TRP A 73 8.65 5.72 1.01
C TRP A 73 9.59 6.13 -0.13
N PRO A 74 9.36 5.66 -1.37
CA PRO A 74 10.34 5.80 -2.45
C PRO A 74 10.23 7.12 -3.24
N TRP A 75 9.28 7.99 -2.87
CA TRP A 75 9.02 9.27 -3.52
C TRP A 75 9.16 10.43 -2.51
N GLU A 76 8.87 11.65 -2.96
CA GLU A 76 8.89 12.84 -2.09
C GLU A 76 8.02 12.64 -0.84
N LEU A 77 8.57 12.96 0.34
CA LEU A 77 7.91 12.68 1.62
C LEU A 77 6.51 13.30 1.73
N ASP A 78 6.28 14.47 1.13
CA ASP A 78 4.98 15.15 1.13
C ASP A 78 3.87 14.37 0.39
N SER A 79 4.25 13.39 -0.44
CA SER A 79 3.30 12.49 -1.11
C SER A 79 2.88 11.31 -0.24
N PHE A 80 3.60 11.04 0.86
CA PHE A 80 3.21 10.02 1.84
C PHE A 80 1.98 10.48 2.64
N ARG A 81 1.21 9.54 3.18
CA ARG A 81 0.01 9.82 3.99
C ARG A 81 0.19 9.25 5.41
N PRO A 82 0.95 9.95 6.28
CA PRO A 82 1.33 9.44 7.60
C PRO A 82 0.18 9.33 8.60
N ASN A 83 -0.99 9.90 8.29
CA ASN A 83 -2.14 9.98 9.21
C ASN A 83 -3.29 9.02 8.85
N ASP A 84 -3.08 8.09 7.91
CA ASP A 84 -4.07 7.04 7.65
C ASP A 84 -4.14 6.06 8.84
N ASP A 85 -5.35 5.60 9.18
CA ASP A 85 -5.56 4.54 10.16
C ASP A 85 -4.98 3.19 9.70
N GLU A 86 -4.95 2.22 10.61
CA GLU A 86 -4.26 0.94 10.41
C GLU A 86 -4.90 0.12 9.29
N LEU A 87 -6.23 0.16 9.18
CA LEU A 87 -6.98 -0.60 8.17
C LEU A 87 -6.79 0.01 6.78
N ARG A 88 -6.83 1.34 6.68
CA ARG A 88 -6.54 2.08 5.44
C ARG A 88 -5.11 1.90 4.99
N SER A 89 -4.16 1.89 5.94
CA SER A 89 -2.76 1.61 5.68
C SER A 89 -2.56 0.18 5.15
N LEU A 90 -3.19 -0.83 5.74
CA LEU A 90 -3.17 -2.21 5.23
C LEU A 90 -3.79 -2.33 3.83
N ALA A 91 -4.92 -1.66 3.58
CA ALA A 91 -5.55 -1.67 2.27
C ALA A 91 -4.62 -1.07 1.19
N LYS A 92 -3.95 0.05 1.49
CA LYS A 92 -2.95 0.68 0.62
C LYS A 92 -1.74 -0.20 0.38
N ALA A 93 -1.19 -0.81 1.43
CA ALA A 93 -0.08 -1.73 1.33
C ALA A 93 -0.42 -2.91 0.40
N GLY A 94 -1.60 -3.53 0.60
CA GLY A 94 -2.06 -4.61 -0.27
C GLY A 94 -2.30 -4.18 -1.72
N ALA A 95 -2.86 -2.98 -1.93
CA ALA A 95 -3.05 -2.43 -3.28
C ALA A 95 -1.72 -2.20 -4.00
N LEU A 96 -0.70 -1.70 -3.30
CA LEU A 96 0.65 -1.51 -3.83
C LEU A 96 1.35 -2.84 -4.12
N LEU A 97 1.14 -3.88 -3.30
CA LEU A 97 1.63 -5.23 -3.59
C LEU A 97 0.94 -5.85 -4.82
N ALA A 98 -0.36 -5.62 -4.99
CA ALA A 98 -1.07 -6.04 -6.21
C ALA A 98 -0.50 -5.34 -7.45
N ALA A 99 -0.20 -4.04 -7.37
CA ALA A 99 0.49 -3.31 -8.43
C ALA A 99 1.90 -3.85 -8.70
N ALA A 100 2.66 -4.17 -7.65
CA ALA A 100 4.00 -4.75 -7.77
C ALA A 100 3.97 -6.12 -8.48
N TYR A 101 2.97 -6.94 -8.17
CA TYR A 101 2.73 -8.21 -8.85
C TYR A 101 2.43 -8.02 -10.33
N ASP A 102 1.47 -7.15 -10.68
CA ASP A 102 1.13 -6.82 -12.07
C ASP A 102 2.37 -6.33 -12.84
N CYS A 103 3.16 -5.45 -12.23
CA CYS A 103 4.41 -4.94 -12.79
C CYS A 103 5.45 -6.07 -13.03
N ALA A 104 5.60 -7.00 -12.08
CA ALA A 104 6.53 -8.13 -12.21
C ALA A 104 6.10 -9.10 -13.32
N VAL A 105 4.80 -9.37 -13.45
CA VAL A 105 4.23 -10.19 -14.53
C VAL A 105 4.48 -9.53 -15.89
N ALA A 106 4.19 -8.23 -16.02
CA ALA A 106 4.41 -7.49 -17.26
C ALA A 106 5.89 -7.54 -17.70
N ARG A 107 6.82 -7.46 -16.76
CA ARG A 107 8.26 -7.58 -17.02
C ARG A 107 8.68 -8.96 -17.50
N ARG A 108 8.16 -10.03 -16.90
CA ARG A 108 8.44 -11.40 -17.37
C ARG A 108 7.97 -11.62 -18.81
N VAL A 109 6.80 -11.07 -19.16
CA VAL A 109 6.29 -11.10 -20.53
C VAL A 109 7.23 -10.35 -21.49
N GLN A 110 7.71 -9.16 -21.11
CA GLN A 110 8.67 -8.39 -21.92
C GLN A 110 10.02 -9.11 -22.11
N MET A 111 10.44 -9.91 -21.13
CA MET A 111 11.69 -10.69 -21.16
C MET A 111 11.56 -12.05 -21.88
N GLY A 112 10.35 -12.44 -22.30
CA GLY A 112 10.10 -13.70 -23.00
C GLY A 112 10.11 -14.94 -22.09
N GLU A 113 9.86 -14.76 -20.78
CA GLU A 113 9.88 -15.82 -19.77
C GLU A 113 8.47 -16.31 -19.38
N ALA A 114 7.47 -16.04 -20.23
CA ALA A 114 6.06 -16.34 -19.97
C ALA A 114 5.66 -17.78 -20.33
#